data_AF-A0A2V0NXF9-F1
#
_entry.id   AF-A0A2V0NXF9-F1
#
_cell.length_a   1.000
_cell.length_b   1.000
_cell.length_c   1.000
_cell.angle_alpha   90.00
_cell.angle_beta   90.00
_cell.angle_gamma   90.00
#
_symmetry.space_group_name_H-M   'P 1'
#
loop_
_entity.id
_entity.type
_entity.pdbx_description
1 polymer ?
#
loop_
_entity_poly.entity_id
_entity_poly.type
_entity_poly.pdbx_seq_one_letter_code
_entity_poly.pdbx_strand_id
1 'polypeptide(L)'
;MLTSTGGVAGRSAVRSVPPLTAAAAAAAAAAAGPAPDAPRQRQARSAPPPWQPPSAGAERRSAQPPQPGPPQPTPLRDGLRQLPGGAEGLAGWRVAMRAAVPVLRGAVAALLVIAAVAPLAAACVAESVTVSPTFVKPAKPIEESAFDHEGVVQHFDSLAVINDYRPNIKSTFSCIDSRGEADDLGTPGGDFAELAAAIAVYLNTINKSTAEYGEISDIFNAFMRDVVSKERPFYYHTSDEKLRKVFHALGDKGVKPKPTVLPTVMPDEVVLRNLWLDALSEGHVQGCGHVRLMMEKYAEYGLKSDEMPRQLIKAFYNFFWHTPIGSAERQKINYSVMQGALAGEAIAVVESKGECAGWSPAMPPSHGGSQAFVFHQKAAEDFRNQVVAPFFVNYAKSKGQNIDLATFQKNLQSLQAQHLAATLKYLEPANALPIWPVTINTKQGNDSAPLPMPNVAPSGR
;
A
#
# COMPACT_ATOMS: atom_id res chain seq x y z
N MET A 1 23.46 16.50 -64.73
CA MET A 1 22.74 15.22 -64.81
C MET A 1 22.72 14.61 -63.42
N LEU A 2 21.50 14.43 -62.90
CA LEU A 2 21.12 13.81 -61.62
C LEU A 2 21.43 12.28 -61.66
N THR A 3 21.51 11.50 -60.59
CA THR A 3 20.59 11.38 -59.44
C THR A 3 21.23 10.67 -58.24
N SER A 4 20.77 11.10 -57.07
CA SER A 4 20.92 10.58 -55.72
C SER A 4 20.05 9.32 -55.47
N THR A 5 20.53 8.37 -54.65
CA THR A 5 19.76 7.24 -54.12
C THR A 5 19.37 7.50 -52.66
N GLY A 6 18.06 7.62 -52.42
CA GLY A 6 17.46 7.85 -51.10
C GLY A 6 17.18 6.54 -50.35
N GLY A 7 17.52 6.54 -49.05
CA GLY A 7 17.13 5.50 -48.09
C GLY A 7 15.80 5.84 -47.42
N VAL A 8 14.90 4.85 -47.38
CA VAL A 8 13.57 4.95 -46.74
C VAL A 8 13.67 4.42 -45.32
N ALA A 9 13.38 5.28 -44.34
CA ALA A 9 13.22 4.92 -42.93
C ALA A 9 11.77 4.49 -42.66
N GLY A 10 11.55 3.20 -42.37
CA GLY A 10 10.27 2.67 -41.92
C GLY A 10 10.06 2.90 -40.43
N ARG A 11 9.12 3.77 -40.05
CA ARG A 11 8.60 3.86 -38.68
C ARG A 11 7.50 2.82 -38.49
N SER A 12 7.76 1.80 -37.67
CA SER A 12 6.72 0.89 -37.17
C SER A 12 5.79 1.65 -36.20
N ALA A 13 4.55 1.83 -36.61
CA ALA A 13 3.49 2.32 -35.74
C ALA A 13 3.03 1.19 -34.81
N VAL A 14 3.37 1.29 -33.53
CA VAL A 14 2.80 0.45 -32.47
C VAL A 14 1.35 0.91 -32.29
N ARG A 15 0.38 0.04 -32.61
CA ARG A 15 -1.04 0.27 -32.33
C ARG A 15 -1.25 0.28 -30.81
N SER A 16 -1.68 1.41 -30.27
CA SER A 16 -2.14 1.51 -28.89
C SER A 16 -3.43 0.70 -28.71
N VAL A 17 -3.44 -0.19 -27.72
CA VAL A 17 -4.65 -0.89 -27.27
C VAL A 17 -5.45 0.10 -26.41
N PRO A 18 -6.77 0.26 -26.60
CA PRO A 18 -7.57 1.17 -25.78
C PRO A 18 -7.57 0.73 -24.31
N PRO A 19 -7.59 1.66 -23.34
CA PRO A 19 -7.67 1.34 -21.93
C PRO A 19 -8.98 0.60 -21.62
N LEU A 20 -8.91 -0.42 -20.75
CA LEU A 20 -10.11 -1.03 -20.17
C LEU A 20 -10.79 0.04 -19.31
N THR A 21 -12.00 0.45 -19.69
CA THR A 21 -12.83 1.32 -18.85
C THR A 21 -13.16 0.60 -17.54
N ALA A 22 -13.46 1.33 -16.47
CA ALA A 22 -13.99 0.74 -15.22
C ALA A 22 -15.20 -0.18 -15.48
N ALA A 23 -16.03 0.15 -16.49
CA ALA A 23 -17.11 -0.71 -16.97
C ALA A 23 -16.60 -2.01 -17.60
N ALA A 24 -15.47 -1.99 -18.32
CA ALA A 24 -14.86 -3.19 -18.89
C ALA A 24 -14.12 -4.02 -17.82
N ALA A 25 -13.54 -3.41 -16.79
CA ALA A 25 -12.98 -4.14 -15.64
C ALA A 25 -14.08 -4.83 -14.81
N ALA A 26 -15.19 -4.13 -14.55
CA ALA A 26 -16.34 -4.70 -13.86
C ALA A 26 -17.11 -5.72 -14.73
N ALA A 27 -17.20 -5.50 -16.05
CA ALA A 27 -17.75 -6.48 -16.99
C ALA A 27 -16.84 -7.70 -17.16
N ALA A 28 -15.52 -7.54 -17.15
CA ALA A 28 -14.56 -8.65 -17.16
C ALA A 28 -14.63 -9.45 -15.85
N ALA A 29 -14.81 -8.78 -14.71
CA ALA A 29 -15.09 -9.41 -13.43
C ALA A 29 -16.41 -10.20 -13.44
N ALA A 30 -17.46 -9.69 -14.10
CA ALA A 30 -18.74 -10.37 -14.26
C ALA A 30 -18.73 -11.49 -15.33
N ALA A 31 -17.85 -11.41 -16.33
CA ALA A 31 -17.74 -12.37 -17.44
C ALA A 31 -16.76 -13.51 -17.18
N ALA A 32 -15.92 -13.41 -16.13
CA ALA A 32 -15.17 -14.54 -15.60
C ALA A 32 -16.18 -15.56 -15.03
N GLY A 33 -16.63 -16.47 -15.90
CA GLY A 33 -17.46 -17.61 -15.52
C GLY A 33 -16.82 -18.41 -14.38
N PRO A 34 -17.58 -19.34 -13.75
CA PRO A 34 -17.09 -20.09 -12.61
C PRO A 34 -15.73 -20.73 -12.92
N ALA A 35 -14.75 -20.51 -12.04
CA ALA A 35 -13.47 -21.19 -12.13
C ALA A 35 -13.70 -22.70 -12.20
N PRO A 36 -12.91 -23.45 -12.98
CA PRO A 36 -13.01 -24.91 -13.00
C PRO A 36 -12.86 -25.45 -11.58
N ASP A 37 -13.70 -26.42 -11.22
CA ASP A 37 -13.82 -26.99 -9.87
C ASP A 37 -12.44 -27.22 -9.24
N ALA A 38 -12.15 -26.46 -8.19
CA ALA A 38 -10.94 -26.64 -7.41
C ALA A 38 -10.90 -28.07 -6.83
N PRO A 39 -9.72 -28.72 -6.75
CA PRO A 39 -9.60 -30.04 -6.17
C PRO A 39 -10.13 -30.02 -4.73
N ARG A 40 -11.06 -30.94 -4.42
CA ARG A 40 -11.72 -31.10 -3.11
C ARG A 40 -10.70 -31.00 -1.97
N GLN A 41 -10.67 -29.85 -1.31
CA GLN A 41 -9.95 -29.68 -0.04
C GLN A 41 -10.65 -30.52 1.03
N ARG A 42 -9.86 -31.27 1.81
CA ARG A 42 -10.34 -32.02 2.99
C ARG A 42 -10.98 -31.04 3.96
N GLN A 43 -12.24 -31.31 4.33
CA GLN A 43 -13.00 -30.55 5.31
C GLN A 43 -12.22 -30.43 6.63
N ALA A 44 -11.88 -29.19 7.00
CA ALA A 44 -11.47 -28.85 8.35
C ALA A 44 -12.66 -28.99 9.31
N ARG A 45 -12.36 -29.40 10.53
CA ARG A 45 -13.29 -29.79 11.59
C ARG A 45 -14.25 -28.65 11.98
N SER A 46 -15.43 -29.08 12.41
CA SER A 46 -16.60 -28.33 12.87
C SER A 46 -16.28 -27.07 13.68
N ALA A 47 -16.89 -25.95 13.28
CA ALA A 47 -16.86 -24.69 14.02
C ALA A 47 -17.56 -24.81 15.39
N PRO A 48 -17.08 -24.12 16.44
CA PRO A 48 -17.79 -23.99 17.70
C PRO A 48 -19.06 -23.12 17.54
N PRO A 49 -20.06 -23.29 18.43
CA PRO A 49 -21.33 -22.57 18.34
C PRO A 49 -21.19 -21.06 18.53
N PRO A 50 -22.11 -20.25 17.98
CA PRO A 50 -22.10 -18.81 18.12
C PRO A 50 -22.29 -18.39 19.59
N TRP A 51 -21.45 -17.46 20.03
CA TRP A 51 -21.55 -16.81 21.34
C TRP A 51 -22.81 -15.95 21.38
N GLN A 52 -23.66 -16.17 22.39
CA GLN A 52 -24.82 -15.32 22.68
C GLN A 52 -24.42 -14.23 23.69
N PRO A 53 -24.73 -12.95 23.43
CA PRO A 53 -24.51 -11.90 24.42
C PRO A 53 -25.50 -12.03 25.59
N PRO A 54 -25.09 -11.71 26.83
CA PRO A 54 -25.99 -11.68 27.96
C PRO A 54 -27.03 -10.55 27.81
N SER A 55 -28.28 -10.89 28.08
CA SER A 55 -29.44 -10.00 28.11
C SER A 55 -29.25 -8.83 29.08
N ALA A 56 -29.55 -7.62 28.61
CA ALA A 56 -29.53 -6.39 29.37
C ALA A 56 -30.54 -6.44 30.53
N GLY A 57 -30.08 -6.16 31.75
CA GLY A 57 -30.94 -6.06 32.92
C GLY A 57 -30.15 -5.81 34.21
N ALA A 58 -29.67 -4.58 34.40
CA ALA A 58 -29.44 -3.99 35.71
C ALA A 58 -29.03 -2.52 35.56
N GLU A 59 -29.91 -1.59 35.94
CA GLU A 59 -29.56 -0.20 36.23
C GLU A 59 -28.43 -0.16 37.27
N ARG A 60 -27.28 0.41 36.91
CA ARG A 60 -26.26 0.82 37.89
C ARG A 60 -26.15 2.33 37.88
N ARG A 61 -26.40 2.89 39.06
CA ARG A 61 -26.24 4.31 39.40
C ARG A 61 -24.80 4.75 39.12
N SER A 62 -24.66 5.85 38.40
CA SER A 62 -23.41 6.54 38.11
C SER A 62 -22.77 7.04 39.42
N ALA A 63 -21.64 6.45 39.80
CA ALA A 63 -20.72 7.03 40.77
C ALA A 63 -19.55 7.66 39.98
N GLN A 64 -19.37 8.96 40.20
CA GLN A 64 -18.34 9.77 39.56
C GLN A 64 -16.94 9.36 40.10
N PRO A 65 -15.95 9.08 39.24
CA PRO A 65 -14.61 8.74 39.72
C PRO A 65 -13.91 9.97 40.31
N PRO A 66 -13.05 9.79 41.33
CA PRO A 66 -12.30 10.88 41.94
C PRO A 66 -11.28 11.46 40.96
N GLN A 67 -11.21 12.79 40.92
CA GLN A 67 -10.20 13.54 40.17
C GLN A 67 -8.80 13.28 40.75
N PRO A 68 -7.77 13.07 39.93
CA PRO A 68 -6.40 12.94 40.40
C PRO A 68 -5.86 14.30 40.85
N GLY A 69 -5.25 14.34 42.03
CA GLY A 69 -4.56 15.52 42.54
C GLY A 69 -3.26 15.84 41.76
N PRO A 70 -2.76 17.08 41.88
CA PRO A 70 -1.58 17.52 41.14
C PRO A 70 -0.31 16.77 41.57
N PRO A 71 0.65 16.56 40.64
CA PRO A 71 1.88 15.82 40.92
C PRO A 71 2.78 16.59 41.90
N GLN A 72 3.32 15.88 42.89
CA GLN A 72 4.36 16.40 43.76
C GLN A 72 5.74 16.32 43.09
N PRO A 73 6.63 17.30 43.33
CA PRO A 73 7.97 17.31 42.75
C PRO A 73 8.90 16.33 43.47
N THR A 74 9.51 15.43 42.72
CA THR A 74 10.59 14.54 43.17
C THR A 74 11.92 15.32 43.28
N PRO A 75 12.75 15.05 44.32
CA PRO A 75 14.04 15.72 44.48
C PRO A 75 15.11 15.17 43.53
N LEU A 76 15.90 16.07 42.94
CA LEU A 76 17.14 15.75 42.22
C LEU A 76 18.11 15.03 43.17
N ARG A 77 18.65 13.90 42.72
CA ARG A 77 19.79 13.24 43.34
C ARG A 77 21.02 13.44 42.46
N ASP A 78 21.95 14.21 43.00
CA ASP A 78 23.33 14.31 42.55
C ASP A 78 24.05 12.97 42.71
N GLY A 79 24.77 12.57 41.67
CA GLY A 79 25.49 11.30 41.61
C GLY A 79 26.69 11.37 40.67
N LEU A 80 27.60 12.31 40.93
CA LEU A 80 28.96 12.32 40.40
C LEU A 80 29.72 11.09 40.93
N ARG A 81 30.08 10.15 40.04
CA ARG A 81 31.15 9.18 40.32
C ARG A 81 32.20 9.17 39.20
N GLN A 82 33.42 9.30 39.69
CA GLN A 82 34.73 9.26 39.06
C GLN A 82 34.93 8.06 38.11
N LEU A 83 35.57 8.32 36.98
CA LEU A 83 36.27 7.32 36.16
C LEU A 83 37.78 7.50 36.37
N PRO A 84 38.55 6.43 36.65
CA PRO A 84 40.00 6.46 36.52
C PRO A 84 40.42 6.12 35.09
N GLY A 85 41.37 6.90 34.56
CA GLY A 85 42.08 6.61 33.32
C GLY A 85 43.33 5.73 33.54
N GLY A 86 43.87 5.25 32.43
CA GLY A 86 45.13 4.50 32.31
C GLY A 86 44.98 3.38 31.28
N ALA A 87 45.11 3.63 29.98
CA ALA A 87 46.37 3.78 29.22
C ALA A 87 47.16 2.47 29.12
N GLU A 88 47.05 1.77 27.98
CA GLU A 88 48.15 1.00 27.39
C GLU A 88 47.75 0.49 25.99
N GLY A 89 48.70 0.58 25.05
CA GLY A 89 48.69 -0.17 23.80
C GLY A 89 48.09 0.54 22.60
N LEU A 90 48.96 1.11 21.75
CA LEU A 90 49.03 0.80 20.30
C LEU A 90 50.16 1.63 19.69
N ALA A 91 51.38 1.09 19.81
CA ALA A 91 52.49 1.42 18.94
C ALA A 91 52.45 0.46 17.74
N GLY A 92 52.60 1.01 16.54
CA GLY A 92 52.86 0.25 15.32
C GLY A 92 51.89 0.58 14.21
N TRP A 93 52.38 1.35 13.24
CA TRP A 93 52.35 1.09 11.80
C TRP A 93 52.48 2.43 11.06
N ARG A 94 53.73 2.82 10.80
CA ARG A 94 54.12 3.80 9.77
C ARG A 94 55.35 3.25 9.07
N VAL A 95 55.20 2.61 7.92
CA VAL A 95 56.24 2.56 6.88
C VAL A 95 55.55 2.50 5.51
N ALA A 96 56.09 3.29 4.59
CA ALA A 96 55.94 3.26 3.12
C ALA A 96 54.68 3.88 2.49
N MET A 97 54.74 5.20 2.26
CA MET A 97 54.35 5.77 0.95
C MET A 97 55.16 7.05 0.67
N ARG A 98 56.18 6.94 -0.18
CA ARG A 98 56.73 8.05 -0.99
C ARG A 98 57.40 7.48 -2.25
N ALA A 99 56.77 7.73 -3.40
CA ALA A 99 57.35 7.96 -4.73
C ALA A 99 56.15 8.17 -5.70
N ALA A 100 55.75 9.41 -6.02
CA ALA A 100 56.26 10.25 -7.11
C ALA A 100 56.10 9.60 -8.50
N VAL A 101 55.20 10.13 -9.35
CA VAL A 101 55.45 10.62 -10.73
C VAL A 101 54.21 11.44 -11.20
N PRO A 102 54.37 12.52 -11.99
CA PRO A 102 53.33 13.47 -12.37
C PRO A 102 52.84 13.26 -13.83
N VAL A 103 52.09 14.24 -14.34
CA VAL A 103 51.63 14.46 -15.73
C VAL A 103 50.19 14.03 -16.01
N LEU A 104 49.27 15.00 -15.99
CA LEU A 104 48.41 15.27 -17.14
C LEU A 104 47.87 16.72 -17.03
N ARG A 105 48.44 17.62 -17.85
CA ARG A 105 47.81 18.87 -18.26
C ARG A 105 47.02 18.57 -19.53
N GLY A 106 45.72 18.88 -19.57
CA GLY A 106 44.96 18.85 -20.81
C GLY A 106 43.45 18.87 -20.59
N ALA A 107 42.79 19.86 -21.21
CA ALA A 107 41.34 20.00 -21.39
C ALA A 107 40.51 20.50 -20.19
N VAL A 108 40.63 21.81 -19.90
CA VAL A 108 39.49 22.61 -19.44
C VAL A 108 38.60 22.87 -20.66
N ALA A 109 37.68 21.94 -20.95
CA ALA A 109 36.63 22.13 -21.93
C ALA A 109 35.32 22.40 -21.18
N ALA A 110 34.72 23.54 -21.48
CA ALA A 110 33.50 24.11 -20.92
C ALA A 110 32.41 23.06 -20.61
N LEU A 111 32.18 22.80 -19.32
CA LEU A 111 30.89 22.31 -18.83
C LEU A 111 29.90 23.48 -18.86
N LEU A 112 29.30 23.70 -20.02
CA LEU A 112 28.04 24.43 -20.14
C LEU A 112 26.96 23.51 -19.55
N VAL A 113 26.77 23.58 -18.24
CA VAL A 113 25.61 23.02 -17.57
C VAL A 113 24.41 23.82 -18.05
N ILE A 114 23.76 23.35 -19.11
CA ILE A 114 22.38 23.72 -19.39
C ILE A 114 21.60 23.10 -18.25
N ALA A 115 21.41 23.86 -17.17
CA ALA A 115 20.36 23.62 -16.21
C ALA A 115 19.06 23.76 -17.01
N ALA A 116 18.60 22.66 -17.60
CA ALA A 116 17.23 22.55 -18.04
C ALA A 116 16.40 22.80 -16.77
N VAL A 117 15.91 24.04 -16.63
CA VAL A 117 14.94 24.40 -15.62
C VAL A 117 13.75 23.53 -15.98
N ALA A 118 13.65 22.37 -15.31
CA ALA A 118 12.46 21.56 -15.38
C ALA A 118 11.32 22.53 -15.05
N PRO A 119 10.34 22.72 -15.94
CA PRO A 119 9.23 23.61 -15.66
C PRO A 119 8.73 23.23 -14.28
N LEU A 120 8.70 24.21 -13.37
CA LEU A 120 8.03 24.03 -12.09
C LEU A 120 6.67 23.47 -12.45
N ALA A 121 6.39 22.25 -11.99
CA ALA A 121 5.19 21.55 -12.39
C ALA A 121 4.03 22.41 -11.92
N ALA A 122 3.37 23.09 -12.86
CA ALA A 122 2.24 23.95 -12.58
C ALA A 122 1.28 23.16 -11.69
N ALA A 123 0.90 23.73 -10.54
CA ALA A 123 0.15 23.01 -9.53
C ALA A 123 -1.15 22.48 -10.14
N CYS A 124 -1.35 21.17 -10.15
CA CYS A 124 -2.59 20.58 -10.65
C CYS A 124 -3.77 20.94 -9.75
N VAL A 125 -4.88 21.36 -10.35
CA VAL A 125 -6.10 21.71 -9.61
C VAL A 125 -7.32 21.07 -10.25
N ALA A 126 -8.27 20.65 -9.40
CA ALA A 126 -9.59 20.24 -9.87
C ALA A 126 -10.36 21.47 -10.38
N GLU A 127 -10.92 21.35 -11.57
CA GLU A 127 -11.85 22.32 -12.14
C GLU A 127 -13.30 21.93 -11.84
N SER A 128 -13.62 20.65 -11.95
CA SER A 128 -14.93 20.12 -11.61
C SER A 128 -14.85 18.62 -11.28
N VAL A 129 -15.80 18.15 -10.49
CA VAL A 129 -16.04 16.72 -10.25
C VAL A 129 -17.33 16.34 -10.94
N THR A 130 -17.35 15.20 -11.61
CA THR A 130 -18.55 14.66 -12.27
C THR A 130 -18.73 13.22 -11.86
N VAL A 131 -19.83 12.93 -11.17
CA VAL A 131 -20.26 11.57 -10.84
C VAL A 131 -21.20 11.09 -11.94
N SER A 132 -20.88 9.95 -12.56
CA SER A 132 -21.73 9.36 -13.60
C SER A 132 -23.13 9.06 -13.04
N PRO A 133 -24.23 9.37 -13.76
CA PRO A 133 -25.59 9.06 -13.30
C PRO A 133 -25.90 7.56 -13.33
N THR A 134 -25.02 6.73 -13.91
CA THR A 134 -25.15 5.28 -13.98
C THR A 134 -24.04 4.61 -13.19
N PHE A 135 -24.40 3.59 -12.42
CA PHE A 135 -23.46 2.76 -11.66
C PHE A 135 -23.39 1.33 -12.21
N VAL A 136 -22.32 0.60 -11.88
CA VAL A 136 -22.22 -0.84 -12.14
C VAL A 136 -22.82 -1.60 -10.97
N LYS A 137 -23.72 -2.55 -11.26
CA LYS A 137 -24.41 -3.34 -10.24
C LYS A 137 -23.43 -4.23 -9.45
N PRO A 138 -23.58 -4.32 -8.12
CA PRO A 138 -22.80 -5.22 -7.29
C PRO A 138 -23.13 -6.70 -7.51
N ALA A 139 -22.32 -7.57 -6.89
CA ALA A 139 -22.51 -9.02 -6.91
C ALA A 139 -23.70 -9.50 -6.06
N LYS A 140 -24.03 -8.75 -5.00
CA LYS A 140 -25.20 -8.96 -4.13
C LYS A 140 -26.25 -7.86 -4.34
N PRO A 141 -27.50 -8.03 -3.87
CA PRO A 141 -28.47 -6.94 -3.78
C PRO A 141 -27.86 -5.73 -3.07
N ILE A 142 -28.23 -4.53 -3.53
CA ILE A 142 -27.71 -3.28 -2.96
C ILE A 142 -28.22 -3.14 -1.52
N GLU A 143 -27.31 -2.85 -0.59
CA GLU A 143 -27.67 -2.58 0.82
C GLU A 143 -28.48 -1.29 0.94
N GLU A 144 -29.38 -1.22 1.91
CA GLU A 144 -30.23 -0.04 2.16
C GLU A 144 -29.40 1.21 2.53
N SER A 145 -28.25 1.02 3.17
CA SER A 145 -27.33 2.10 3.53
C SER A 145 -26.45 2.57 2.38
N ALA A 146 -26.52 1.95 1.19
CA ALA A 146 -25.66 2.33 0.09
C ALA A 146 -26.02 3.72 -0.46
N PHE A 147 -25.03 4.53 -0.81
CA PHE A 147 -25.27 5.82 -1.46
C PHE A 147 -25.87 5.62 -2.85
N ASP A 148 -26.89 6.43 -3.12
CA ASP A 148 -27.35 6.70 -4.47
C ASP A 148 -26.44 7.74 -5.16
N HIS A 149 -26.89 8.24 -6.32
CA HIS A 149 -26.12 9.23 -7.08
C HIS A 149 -25.90 10.52 -6.29
N GLU A 150 -26.93 11.02 -5.61
CA GLU A 150 -26.86 12.27 -4.84
C GLU A 150 -25.95 12.12 -3.62
N GLY A 151 -25.99 10.99 -2.93
CA GLY A 151 -25.09 10.69 -1.82
C GLY A 151 -23.61 10.68 -2.22
N VAL A 152 -23.28 10.13 -3.40
CA VAL A 152 -21.91 10.17 -3.91
C VAL A 152 -21.52 11.60 -4.33
N VAL A 153 -22.40 12.36 -4.99
CA VAL A 153 -22.14 13.78 -5.29
C VAL A 153 -21.84 14.56 -4.01
N GLN A 154 -22.68 14.40 -2.98
CA GLN A 154 -22.49 15.06 -1.69
C GLN A 154 -21.17 14.67 -1.02
N HIS A 155 -20.76 13.39 -1.09
CA HIS A 155 -19.46 12.95 -0.58
C HIS A 155 -18.32 13.75 -1.21
N PHE A 156 -18.29 13.87 -2.54
CA PHE A 156 -17.23 14.59 -3.24
C PHE A 156 -17.33 16.12 -3.09
N ASP A 157 -18.53 16.68 -3.02
CA ASP A 157 -18.74 18.10 -2.75
C ASP A 157 -18.27 18.51 -1.35
N SER A 158 -18.35 17.58 -0.38
CA SER A 158 -17.89 17.82 0.99
C SER A 158 -16.37 18.02 1.10
N LEU A 159 -15.60 17.57 0.10
CA LEU A 159 -14.14 17.70 0.08
C LEU A 159 -13.66 19.14 -0.19
N ALA A 160 -14.58 20.12 -0.30
CA ALA A 160 -14.42 21.58 -0.43
C ALA A 160 -13.45 22.08 -1.53
N VAL A 161 -12.20 21.62 -1.54
CA VAL A 161 -11.19 21.90 -2.56
C VAL A 161 -10.31 20.66 -2.77
N ILE A 162 -10.43 20.02 -3.94
CA ILE A 162 -9.51 18.95 -4.37
C ILE A 162 -8.30 19.61 -5.04
N ASN A 163 -7.26 19.89 -4.24
CA ASN A 163 -6.01 20.53 -4.68
C ASN A 163 -4.74 19.71 -4.35
N ASP A 164 -4.84 18.66 -3.54
CA ASP A 164 -3.70 17.77 -3.30
C ASP A 164 -3.57 16.77 -4.45
N TYR A 165 -2.75 17.11 -5.45
CA TYR A 165 -2.42 16.20 -6.53
C TYR A 165 -1.08 15.52 -6.28
N ARG A 166 -1.08 14.20 -6.48
CA ARG A 166 0.05 13.33 -6.24
C ARG A 166 0.52 12.67 -7.54
N PRO A 167 1.83 12.57 -7.78
CA PRO A 167 2.37 11.91 -8.96
C PRO A 167 2.12 10.40 -8.88
N ASN A 168 1.44 9.83 -9.88
CA ASN A 168 0.97 8.44 -9.88
C ASN A 168 2.09 7.42 -9.58
N ILE A 169 3.32 7.69 -10.03
CA ILE A 169 4.45 6.75 -9.92
C ILE A 169 5.38 7.02 -8.72
N LYS A 170 5.31 8.20 -8.10
CA LYS A 170 6.18 8.57 -6.96
C LYS A 170 5.45 8.61 -5.63
N SER A 171 4.15 8.31 -5.64
CA SER A 171 3.32 8.29 -4.44
C SER A 171 3.09 6.87 -3.93
N THR A 172 2.85 6.79 -2.63
CA THR A 172 2.43 5.59 -1.96
C THR A 172 0.97 5.31 -2.27
N PHE A 173 0.62 4.04 -2.44
CA PHE A 173 -0.77 3.63 -2.53
C PHE A 173 -1.26 3.09 -1.20
N SER A 174 -2.24 3.76 -0.61
CA SER A 174 -3.00 3.24 0.51
C SER A 174 -4.03 2.21 0.04
N CYS A 175 -4.61 1.47 0.99
CA CYS A 175 -5.77 0.66 0.67
C CYS A 175 -6.98 1.58 0.52
N ILE A 176 -7.89 1.23 -0.39
CA ILE A 176 -9.21 1.87 -0.52
C ILE A 176 -10.15 1.64 0.68
N ASP A 177 -9.62 1.24 1.84
CA ASP A 177 -10.41 0.95 3.04
C ASP A 177 -11.19 2.20 3.45
N SER A 178 -12.51 2.07 3.58
CA SER A 178 -13.41 3.22 3.79
C SER A 178 -13.21 3.93 5.13
N ARG A 179 -12.41 3.37 6.04
CA ARG A 179 -12.04 3.97 7.33
C ARG A 179 -10.87 4.96 7.22
N GLY A 180 -10.20 5.03 6.07
CA GLY A 180 -9.06 5.92 5.88
C GLY A 180 -9.48 7.39 5.85
N GLU A 181 -8.76 8.24 6.59
CA GLU A 181 -9.02 9.70 6.67
C GLU A 181 -7.91 10.54 6.02
N ALA A 182 -6.87 9.90 5.50
CA ALA A 182 -5.74 10.57 4.87
C ALA A 182 -5.97 10.76 3.37
N ASP A 183 -5.52 11.90 2.85
CA ASP A 183 -5.49 12.19 1.42
C ASP A 183 -4.40 11.34 0.75
N ASP A 184 -4.78 10.15 0.29
CA ASP A 184 -3.87 9.19 -0.35
C ASP A 184 -4.40 8.75 -1.72
N LEU A 185 -3.49 8.22 -2.56
CA LEU A 185 -3.90 7.43 -3.73
C LEU A 185 -4.27 6.03 -3.26
N GLY A 186 -5.47 5.56 -3.62
CA GLY A 186 -6.02 4.28 -3.18
C GLY A 186 -6.00 3.18 -4.24
N THR A 187 -5.55 1.98 -3.89
CA THR A 187 -5.72 0.72 -4.64
C THR A 187 -6.16 -0.41 -3.68
N PRO A 188 -6.96 -1.41 -4.08
CA PRO A 188 -7.32 -2.52 -3.20
C PRO A 188 -6.08 -3.16 -2.55
N GLY A 189 -5.99 -3.10 -1.21
CA GLY A 189 -4.87 -3.64 -0.44
C GLY A 189 -3.57 -2.82 -0.45
N GLY A 190 -3.54 -1.65 -1.12
CA GLY A 190 -2.39 -0.74 -1.13
C GLY A 190 -1.14 -1.31 -1.79
N ASP A 191 0.01 -0.70 -1.50
CA ASP A 191 1.34 -1.14 -1.95
C ASP A 191 1.61 -2.63 -1.68
N PHE A 192 1.12 -3.16 -0.55
CA PHE A 192 1.26 -4.57 -0.21
C PHE A 192 0.64 -5.50 -1.26
N ALA A 193 -0.61 -5.24 -1.65
CA ALA A 193 -1.31 -6.09 -2.61
C ALA A 193 -0.76 -5.93 -4.03
N GLU A 194 -0.29 -4.73 -4.39
CA GLU A 194 0.42 -4.49 -5.66
C GLU A 194 1.70 -5.33 -5.75
N LEU A 195 2.50 -5.36 -4.68
CA LEU A 195 3.70 -6.18 -4.62
C LEU A 195 3.35 -7.68 -4.61
N ALA A 196 2.34 -8.10 -3.85
CA ALA A 196 1.91 -9.50 -3.77
C ALA A 196 1.47 -10.06 -5.12
N ALA A 197 0.66 -9.31 -5.89
CA ALA A 197 0.25 -9.71 -7.23
C ALA A 197 1.46 -9.84 -8.17
N ALA A 198 2.39 -8.89 -8.13
CA ALA A 198 3.59 -8.92 -8.97
C ALA A 198 4.54 -10.07 -8.62
N ILE A 199 4.67 -10.43 -7.33
CA ILE A 199 5.37 -11.64 -6.89
C ILE A 199 4.71 -12.89 -7.49
N ALA A 200 3.37 -13.01 -7.46
CA ALA A 200 2.68 -14.15 -8.03
C ALA A 200 2.95 -14.29 -9.54
N VAL A 201 2.89 -13.19 -10.29
CA VAL A 201 3.21 -13.18 -11.73
C VAL A 201 4.67 -13.56 -11.98
N TYR A 202 5.59 -13.04 -11.17
CA TYR A 202 7.02 -13.37 -11.25
C TYR A 202 7.25 -14.87 -11.06
N LEU A 203 6.75 -15.45 -9.96
CA LEU A 203 6.91 -16.88 -9.67
C LEU A 203 6.29 -17.75 -10.77
N ASN A 204 5.13 -17.37 -11.29
CA ASN A 204 4.51 -18.07 -12.42
C ASN A 204 5.36 -17.99 -13.69
N THR A 205 5.94 -16.83 -13.99
CA THR A 205 6.78 -16.61 -15.18
C THR A 205 8.04 -17.49 -15.16
N ILE A 206 8.62 -17.70 -13.97
CA ILE A 206 9.78 -18.59 -13.79
C ILE A 206 9.39 -20.04 -13.46
N ASN A 207 8.12 -20.43 -13.68
CA ASN A 207 7.58 -21.77 -13.44
C ASN A 207 7.77 -22.30 -12.00
N LYS A 208 7.83 -21.42 -11.00
CA LYS A 208 7.84 -21.81 -9.59
C LYS A 208 6.42 -21.96 -9.05
N SER A 209 6.16 -23.08 -8.38
CA SER A 209 4.87 -23.38 -7.75
C SER A 209 4.81 -23.03 -6.26
N THR A 210 5.96 -22.96 -5.59
CA THR A 210 6.07 -22.72 -4.15
C THR A 210 6.67 -21.35 -3.87
N ALA A 211 6.11 -20.65 -2.89
CA ALA A 211 6.62 -19.38 -2.39
C ALA A 211 7.48 -19.65 -1.14
N GLU A 212 8.77 -19.86 -1.33
CA GLU A 212 9.70 -20.03 -0.22
C GLU A 212 9.94 -18.69 0.49
N TYR A 213 9.94 -18.70 1.83
CA TYR A 213 10.14 -17.48 2.63
C TYR A 213 11.40 -16.69 2.22
N GLY A 214 12.52 -17.38 1.99
CA GLY A 214 13.79 -16.74 1.61
C GLY A 214 13.66 -15.94 0.31
N GLU A 215 13.02 -16.49 -0.71
CA GLU A 215 12.79 -15.79 -1.99
C GLU A 215 11.83 -14.60 -1.83
N ILE A 216 10.75 -14.76 -1.08
CA ILE A 216 9.79 -13.68 -0.83
C ILE A 216 10.44 -12.54 -0.03
N SER A 217 11.22 -12.88 0.99
CA SER A 217 12.00 -11.94 1.79
C SER A 217 13.05 -11.21 0.93
N ASP A 218 13.74 -11.93 0.05
CA ASP A 218 14.71 -11.34 -0.90
C ASP A 218 14.05 -10.34 -1.85
N ILE A 219 12.88 -10.68 -2.42
CA ILE A 219 12.12 -9.78 -3.29
C ILE A 219 11.67 -8.54 -2.52
N PHE A 220 11.08 -8.74 -1.33
CA PHE A 220 10.61 -7.64 -0.49
C PHE A 220 11.75 -6.68 -0.12
N ASN A 221 12.89 -7.21 0.34
CA ASN A 221 14.06 -6.39 0.68
C ASN A 221 14.63 -5.67 -0.53
N ALA A 222 14.63 -6.28 -1.72
CA ALA A 222 15.02 -5.62 -2.95
C ALA A 222 14.07 -4.47 -3.30
N PHE A 223 12.76 -4.67 -3.14
CA PHE A 223 11.76 -3.64 -3.37
C PHE A 223 11.92 -2.46 -2.40
N MET A 224 12.12 -2.74 -1.11
CA MET A 224 12.37 -1.74 -0.07
C MET A 224 13.64 -0.91 -0.33
N ARG A 225 14.65 -1.50 -0.99
CA ARG A 225 15.89 -0.81 -1.35
C ARG A 225 15.73 0.03 -2.61
N ASP A 226 15.11 -0.52 -3.65
CA ASP A 226 15.18 0.03 -5.01
C ASP A 226 13.99 0.92 -5.38
N VAL A 227 12.83 0.74 -4.72
CA VAL A 227 11.59 1.46 -5.03
C VAL A 227 11.13 2.35 -3.89
N VAL A 228 11.32 1.90 -2.64
CA VAL A 228 10.74 2.58 -1.47
C VAL A 228 11.69 3.65 -0.93
N SER A 229 11.14 4.84 -0.69
CA SER A 229 11.84 5.97 -0.08
C SER A 229 11.01 6.56 1.07
N LYS A 230 11.55 7.60 1.73
CA LYS A 230 10.81 8.34 2.76
C LYS A 230 9.62 9.11 2.17
N GLU A 231 9.76 9.58 0.94
CA GLU A 231 8.75 10.34 0.19
C GLU A 231 7.68 9.43 -0.42
N ARG A 232 8.00 8.13 -0.57
CA ARG A 232 7.13 7.07 -1.06
C ARG A 232 7.20 5.84 -0.15
N PRO A 233 6.78 5.94 1.12
CA PRO A 233 6.87 4.83 2.06
C PRO A 233 6.03 3.64 1.59
N PHE A 234 6.47 2.43 1.92
CA PHE A 234 5.70 1.23 1.63
C PHE A 234 4.52 1.13 2.59
N TYR A 235 3.31 1.11 2.04
CA TYR A 235 2.09 1.05 2.84
C TYR A 235 1.64 -0.37 3.14
N TYR A 236 1.27 -0.58 4.40
CA TYR A 236 0.53 -1.75 4.86
C TYR A 236 -0.35 -1.36 6.04
N HIS A 237 -1.53 -1.96 6.16
CA HIS A 237 -2.38 -1.71 7.33
C HIS A 237 -3.01 -2.99 7.87
N THR A 238 -3.41 -2.92 9.13
CA THR A 238 -4.33 -3.86 9.78
C THR A 238 -5.41 -3.06 10.52
N SER A 239 -6.18 -3.71 11.40
CA SER A 239 -7.18 -3.05 12.22
C SER A 239 -7.07 -3.47 13.69
N ASP A 240 -7.53 -2.60 14.58
CA ASP A 240 -7.51 -2.86 16.02
C ASP A 240 -8.27 -4.14 16.38
N GLU A 241 -9.46 -4.35 15.80
CA GLU A 241 -10.28 -5.55 16.01
C GLU A 241 -9.50 -6.83 15.71
N LYS A 242 -8.74 -6.84 14.61
CA LYS A 242 -7.99 -8.02 14.19
C LYS A 242 -6.68 -8.21 14.97
N LEU A 243 -6.00 -7.12 15.35
CA LEU A 243 -4.85 -7.21 16.26
C LEU A 243 -5.23 -7.79 17.62
N ARG A 244 -6.41 -7.44 18.16
CA ARG A 244 -6.90 -8.07 19.39
C ARG A 244 -7.03 -9.58 19.24
N LYS A 245 -7.49 -10.08 18.08
CA LYS A 245 -7.56 -11.53 17.81
C LYS A 245 -6.17 -12.19 17.85
N VAL A 246 -5.14 -11.52 17.30
CA VAL A 246 -3.74 -11.97 17.41
C VAL A 246 -3.31 -12.08 18.88
N PHE A 247 -3.61 -11.05 19.69
CA PHE A 247 -3.24 -11.04 21.10
C PHE A 247 -3.92 -12.15 21.91
N HIS A 248 -5.19 -12.43 21.60
CA HIS A 248 -5.91 -13.58 22.16
C HIS A 248 -5.25 -14.90 21.75
N ALA A 249 -5.00 -15.12 20.46
CA ALA A 249 -4.37 -16.33 19.95
C ALA A 249 -2.99 -16.58 20.57
N LEU A 250 -2.18 -15.54 20.78
CA LEU A 250 -0.88 -15.66 21.45
C LEU A 250 -1.02 -15.99 22.94
N GLY A 251 -1.98 -15.38 23.63
CA GLY A 251 -2.28 -15.71 25.02
C GLY A 251 -2.72 -17.17 25.20
N ASP A 252 -3.51 -17.69 24.27
CA ASP A 252 -3.97 -19.08 24.23
C ASP A 252 -2.82 -20.05 23.92
N LYS A 253 -1.82 -19.61 23.14
CA LYS A 253 -0.55 -20.32 22.90
C LYS A 253 0.45 -20.19 24.06
N GLY A 254 0.05 -19.60 25.19
CA GLY A 254 0.86 -19.55 26.41
C GLY A 254 1.83 -18.38 26.52
N VAL A 255 1.77 -17.39 25.61
CA VAL A 255 2.61 -16.18 25.71
C VAL A 255 2.23 -15.39 26.98
N LYS A 256 3.22 -15.09 27.83
CA LYS A 256 3.05 -14.36 29.10
C LYS A 256 3.98 -13.14 29.17
N PRO A 257 3.51 -11.97 29.67
CA PRO A 257 2.10 -11.65 29.92
C PRO A 257 1.28 -11.71 28.63
N LYS A 258 -0.06 -11.86 28.75
CA LYS A 258 -0.93 -11.84 27.57
C LYS A 258 -0.72 -10.51 26.84
N PRO A 259 -0.37 -10.51 25.54
CA PRO A 259 -0.17 -9.28 24.81
C PRO A 259 -1.43 -8.41 24.81
N THR A 260 -1.25 -7.10 24.86
CA THR A 260 -2.32 -6.10 24.72
C THR A 260 -1.99 -5.04 23.67
N VAL A 261 -0.75 -5.04 23.19
CA VAL A 261 -0.21 -4.11 22.20
C VAL A 261 0.73 -4.87 21.29
N LEU A 262 0.84 -4.42 20.03
CA LEU A 262 1.82 -4.92 19.09
C LEU A 262 3.21 -4.45 19.56
N PRO A 263 4.21 -5.34 19.69
CA PRO A 263 5.57 -4.94 20.02
C PRO A 263 6.10 -3.92 19.01
N THR A 264 6.79 -2.88 19.50
CA THR A 264 7.40 -1.88 18.62
C THR A 264 8.70 -2.38 17.99
N VAL A 265 9.36 -3.34 18.65
CA VAL A 265 10.58 -4.04 18.24
C VAL A 265 10.37 -5.55 18.23
N MET A 266 11.23 -6.27 17.52
CA MET A 266 11.17 -7.72 17.42
C MET A 266 11.41 -8.36 18.80
N PRO A 267 10.65 -9.39 19.20
CA PRO A 267 11.02 -10.22 20.33
C PRO A 267 12.38 -10.92 20.12
N ASP A 268 13.27 -10.82 21.12
CA ASP A 268 14.61 -11.43 21.07
C ASP A 268 14.52 -12.96 21.02
N GLU A 269 13.62 -13.55 21.82
CA GLU A 269 13.40 -14.98 21.86
C GLU A 269 12.84 -15.49 20.52
N VAL A 270 13.58 -16.40 19.87
CA VAL A 270 13.24 -16.95 18.55
C VAL A 270 11.87 -17.64 18.55
N VAL A 271 11.54 -18.38 19.61
CA VAL A 271 10.25 -19.07 19.73
C VAL A 271 9.10 -18.05 19.78
N LEU A 272 9.21 -17.04 20.64
CA LEU A 272 8.20 -15.98 20.75
C LEU A 272 8.06 -15.19 19.45
N ARG A 273 9.17 -14.86 18.80
CA ARG A 273 9.20 -14.20 17.49
C ARG A 273 8.44 -15.01 16.44
N ASN A 274 8.69 -16.31 16.36
CA ASN A 274 8.00 -17.18 15.40
C ASN A 274 6.51 -17.29 15.71
N LEU A 275 6.13 -17.37 16.99
CA LEU A 275 4.71 -17.35 17.38
C LEU A 275 4.00 -16.07 16.92
N TRP A 276 4.65 -14.91 17.06
CA TRP A 276 4.13 -13.64 16.57
C TRP A 276 4.00 -13.60 15.05
N LEU A 277 5.05 -14.00 14.32
CA LEU A 277 5.05 -14.01 12.85
C LEU A 277 4.00 -14.98 12.30
N ASP A 278 3.84 -16.14 12.91
CA ASP A 278 2.82 -17.11 12.52
C ASP A 278 1.42 -16.56 12.79
N ALA A 279 1.16 -16.03 13.99
CA ALA A 279 -0.14 -15.46 14.33
C ALA A 279 -0.50 -14.27 13.42
N LEU A 280 0.42 -13.34 13.22
CA LEU A 280 0.22 -12.15 12.36
C LEU A 280 0.04 -12.48 10.88
N SER A 281 0.37 -13.68 10.43
CA SER A 281 0.23 -14.10 9.03
C SER A 281 -0.94 -15.05 8.81
N GLU A 282 -1.89 -15.14 9.74
CA GLU A 282 -3.13 -15.89 9.52
C GLU A 282 -4.14 -15.01 8.77
N GLY A 283 -4.88 -15.57 7.80
CA GLY A 283 -5.79 -14.79 6.95
C GLY A 283 -6.87 -14.05 7.76
N HIS A 284 -7.53 -14.75 8.69
CA HIS A 284 -8.66 -14.24 9.46
C HIS A 284 -8.31 -13.13 10.47
N VAL A 285 -7.02 -12.87 10.69
CA VAL A 285 -6.51 -11.77 11.53
C VAL A 285 -5.93 -10.60 10.74
N GLN A 286 -6.12 -10.57 9.42
CA GLN A 286 -5.77 -9.37 8.65
C GLN A 286 -6.89 -8.33 8.69
N GLY A 287 -6.53 -7.10 9.04
CA GLY A 287 -7.43 -5.96 9.04
C GLY A 287 -7.80 -5.44 7.66
N CYS A 288 -6.90 -5.59 6.69
CA CYS A 288 -7.19 -5.29 5.30
C CYS A 288 -8.08 -6.40 4.70
N GLY A 289 -9.31 -6.04 4.33
CA GLY A 289 -10.25 -6.99 3.73
C GLY A 289 -9.72 -7.66 2.45
N HIS A 290 -9.01 -6.92 1.61
CA HIS A 290 -8.40 -7.43 0.39
C HIS A 290 -7.31 -8.48 0.68
N VAL A 291 -6.35 -8.16 1.56
CA VAL A 291 -5.25 -9.07 1.92
C VAL A 291 -5.76 -10.30 2.67
N ARG A 292 -6.77 -10.16 3.54
CA ARG A 292 -7.47 -11.30 4.15
C ARG A 292 -7.99 -12.26 3.09
N LEU A 293 -8.74 -11.73 2.13
CA LEU A 293 -9.36 -12.55 1.08
C LEU A 293 -8.34 -13.15 0.11
N MET A 294 -7.21 -12.50 -0.14
CA MET A 294 -6.08 -13.11 -0.88
C MET A 294 -5.61 -14.42 -0.23
N MET A 295 -5.72 -14.57 1.09
CA MET A 295 -5.40 -15.83 1.78
C MET A 295 -6.60 -16.77 1.87
N GLU A 296 -7.75 -16.27 2.32
CA GLU A 296 -8.93 -17.11 2.55
C GLU A 296 -9.60 -17.61 1.27
N LYS A 297 -9.40 -16.90 0.16
CA LYS A 297 -9.96 -17.16 -1.18
C LYS A 297 -8.87 -17.16 -2.25
N TYR A 298 -7.66 -17.61 -1.90
CA TYR A 298 -6.47 -17.52 -2.75
C TYR A 298 -6.69 -17.97 -4.21
N ALA A 299 -7.45 -19.06 -4.43
CA ALA A 299 -7.73 -19.57 -5.76
C ALA A 299 -8.58 -18.59 -6.61
N GLU A 300 -9.55 -17.92 -6.00
CA GLU A 300 -10.38 -16.90 -6.65
C GLU A 300 -9.56 -15.65 -7.01
N TYR A 301 -8.52 -15.38 -6.23
CA TYR A 301 -7.50 -14.35 -6.49
C TYR A 301 -6.44 -14.81 -7.50
N GLY A 302 -6.57 -15.98 -8.13
CA GLY A 302 -5.60 -16.46 -9.13
C GLY A 302 -4.24 -16.85 -8.52
N LEU A 303 -4.19 -17.06 -7.21
CA LEU A 303 -2.99 -17.53 -6.51
C LEU A 303 -3.01 -19.07 -6.43
N LYS A 304 -1.81 -19.67 -6.40
CA LYS A 304 -1.66 -21.13 -6.26
C LYS A 304 -1.89 -21.63 -4.83
N SER A 305 -1.60 -20.79 -3.84
CA SER A 305 -1.78 -21.06 -2.41
C SER A 305 -1.88 -19.74 -1.65
N ASP A 306 -2.34 -19.82 -0.40
CA ASP A 306 -2.30 -18.72 0.57
C ASP A 306 -0.90 -18.48 1.13
N GLU A 307 0.06 -19.39 0.93
CA GLU A 307 1.38 -19.28 1.54
C GLU A 307 2.18 -18.05 1.08
N MET A 308 2.06 -17.66 -0.19
CA MET A 308 2.77 -16.49 -0.71
C MET A 308 2.44 -15.19 0.06
N PRO A 309 1.16 -14.75 0.17
CA PRO A 309 0.84 -13.56 0.94
C PRO A 309 1.21 -13.68 2.42
N ARG A 310 1.12 -14.89 3.03
CA ARG A 310 1.57 -15.12 4.41
C ARG A 310 3.06 -14.87 4.58
N GLN A 311 3.88 -15.37 3.66
CA GLN A 311 5.32 -15.15 3.67
C GLN A 311 5.70 -13.69 3.43
N LEU A 312 4.92 -12.96 2.61
CA LEU A 312 5.13 -11.53 2.41
C LEU A 312 4.80 -10.72 3.69
N ILE A 313 3.75 -11.08 4.43
CA ILE A 313 3.46 -10.48 5.75
C ILE A 313 4.62 -10.73 6.73
N LYS A 314 5.16 -11.95 6.75
CA LYS A 314 6.33 -12.27 7.59
C LYS A 314 7.55 -11.45 7.19
N ALA A 315 7.82 -11.29 5.89
CA ALA A 315 8.91 -10.45 5.39
C ALA A 315 8.73 -8.98 5.80
N PHE A 316 7.50 -8.46 5.68
CA PHE A 316 7.16 -7.11 6.13
C PHE A 316 7.46 -6.91 7.62
N TYR A 317 6.94 -7.78 8.51
CA TYR A 317 7.16 -7.63 9.95
C TYR A 317 8.62 -7.85 10.36
N ASN A 318 9.34 -8.75 9.67
CA ASN A 318 10.77 -8.91 9.86
C ASN A 318 11.53 -7.63 9.49
N PHE A 319 11.24 -7.00 8.36
CA PHE A 319 11.83 -5.71 8.02
C PHE A 319 11.47 -4.63 9.04
N PHE A 320 10.16 -4.47 9.31
CA PHE A 320 9.63 -3.46 10.22
C PHE A 320 10.32 -3.54 11.57
N TRP A 321 10.30 -4.69 12.24
CA TRP A 321 10.79 -4.83 13.60
C TRP A 321 12.31 -4.79 13.75
N HIS A 322 13.08 -5.20 12.73
CA HIS A 322 14.55 -5.06 12.78
C HIS A 322 15.01 -3.63 12.46
N THR A 323 14.12 -2.80 11.94
CA THR A 323 14.46 -1.41 11.61
C THR A 323 14.32 -0.53 12.86
N PRO A 324 15.39 0.15 13.32
CA PRO A 324 15.35 0.93 14.56
C PRO A 324 14.27 2.02 14.54
N ILE A 325 13.59 2.22 15.66
CA ILE A 325 12.57 3.26 15.79
C ILE A 325 13.22 4.63 15.53
N GLY A 326 12.62 5.40 14.63
CA GLY A 326 13.09 6.74 14.25
C GLY A 326 14.18 6.76 13.16
N SER A 327 14.72 5.61 12.73
CA SER A 327 15.71 5.58 11.64
C SER A 327 15.11 6.03 10.30
N ALA A 328 15.98 6.43 9.37
CA ALA A 328 15.56 6.78 8.01
C ALA A 328 14.88 5.59 7.31
N GLU A 329 15.37 4.38 7.55
CA GLU A 329 14.78 3.14 7.05
C GLU A 329 13.38 2.91 7.64
N ARG A 330 13.13 3.25 8.91
CA ARG A 330 11.80 3.09 9.52
C ARG A 330 10.79 4.05 8.90
N GLN A 331 11.25 5.24 8.49
CA GLN A 331 10.42 6.23 7.80
C GLN A 331 10.03 5.79 6.38
N LYS A 332 10.63 4.73 5.84
CA LYS A 332 10.21 4.09 4.58
C LYS A 332 8.99 3.19 4.72
N ILE A 333 8.43 3.02 5.92
CA ILE A 333 7.23 2.21 6.16
C ILE A 333 6.09 3.10 6.63
N ASN A 334 4.95 3.01 5.96
CA ASN A 334 3.68 3.54 6.44
C ASN A 334 2.83 2.35 6.94
N TYR A 335 2.89 2.08 8.24
CA TYR A 335 2.10 1.04 8.88
C TYR A 335 0.94 1.65 9.66
N SER A 336 -0.29 1.38 9.23
CA SER A 336 -1.49 1.93 9.86
C SER A 336 -2.30 0.85 10.58
N VAL A 337 -2.93 1.22 11.71
CA VAL A 337 -3.90 0.38 12.41
C VAL A 337 -5.25 1.09 12.35
N MET A 338 -6.12 0.59 11.48
CA MET A 338 -7.45 1.17 11.27
C MET A 338 -8.34 0.94 12.48
N GLN A 339 -9.13 1.95 12.81
CA GLN A 339 -10.12 1.94 13.89
C GLN A 339 -11.52 2.06 13.31
N GLY A 340 -12.53 1.60 14.07
CA GLY A 340 -13.92 1.65 13.64
C GLY A 340 -14.34 0.51 12.71
N ALA A 341 -15.64 0.49 12.44
CA ALA A 341 -16.27 -0.46 11.53
C ALA A 341 -15.97 -0.10 10.08
N LEU A 342 -15.85 -1.12 9.23
CA LEU A 342 -15.78 -0.93 7.78
C LEU A 342 -17.21 -0.67 7.28
N ALA A 343 -17.56 0.60 7.10
CA ALA A 343 -18.93 1.05 6.83
C ALA A 343 -19.04 1.88 5.55
N GLY A 344 -18.27 1.52 4.51
CA GLY A 344 -18.35 2.20 3.22
C GLY A 344 -19.71 2.01 2.56
N GLU A 345 -20.23 3.09 1.97
CA GLU A 345 -21.60 3.17 1.41
C GLU A 345 -21.60 3.26 -0.13
N ALA A 346 -20.43 3.48 -0.74
CA ALA A 346 -20.24 3.42 -2.19
C ALA A 346 -18.82 2.97 -2.56
N ILE A 347 -18.65 2.53 -3.80
CA ILE A 347 -17.32 2.38 -4.41
C ILE A 347 -17.18 3.44 -5.51
N ALA A 348 -16.25 4.37 -5.35
CA ALA A 348 -15.94 5.39 -6.34
C ALA A 348 -14.68 5.01 -7.12
N VAL A 349 -14.79 4.90 -8.44
CA VAL A 349 -13.64 4.72 -9.33
C VAL A 349 -13.28 6.08 -9.91
N VAL A 350 -12.20 6.66 -9.38
CA VAL A 350 -11.77 8.02 -9.67
C VAL A 350 -10.78 8.03 -10.83
N GLU A 351 -11.08 8.87 -11.82
CA GLU A 351 -10.21 9.16 -12.96
C GLU A 351 -10.01 10.67 -13.10
N SER A 352 -8.77 11.07 -13.40
CA SER A 352 -8.44 12.46 -13.75
C SER A 352 -8.44 12.66 -15.26
N LYS A 353 -9.09 13.71 -15.73
CA LYS A 353 -9.15 14.08 -17.14
C LYS A 353 -8.73 15.53 -17.34
N GLY A 354 -7.81 15.79 -18.25
CA GLY A 354 -7.37 17.14 -18.59
C GLY A 354 -5.86 17.27 -18.63
N GLU A 355 -5.34 18.40 -18.15
CA GLU A 355 -3.94 18.80 -18.34
C GLU A 355 -2.95 18.13 -17.36
N CYS A 356 -3.45 17.42 -16.35
CA CYS A 356 -2.67 16.81 -15.26
C CYS A 356 -2.29 15.35 -15.52
N ALA A 357 -1.77 15.03 -16.71
CA ALA A 357 -1.38 13.68 -17.05
C ALA A 357 -0.28 13.13 -16.11
N GLY A 358 -0.48 11.91 -15.58
CA GLY A 358 0.45 11.27 -14.64
C GLY A 358 0.33 11.74 -13.19
N TRP A 359 -0.67 12.57 -12.90
CA TRP A 359 -1.04 13.01 -11.56
C TRP A 359 -2.49 12.64 -11.29
N SER A 360 -2.79 12.33 -10.02
CA SER A 360 -4.14 12.06 -9.56
C SER A 360 -4.39 12.81 -8.25
N PRO A 361 -5.61 13.28 -8.00
CA PRO A 361 -5.96 13.88 -6.73
C PRO A 361 -5.88 12.82 -5.65
N ALA A 362 -5.21 13.12 -4.55
CA ALA A 362 -5.28 12.34 -3.34
C ALA A 362 -6.47 12.81 -2.52
N MET A 363 -7.21 11.86 -1.96
CA MET A 363 -8.45 12.15 -1.25
C MET A 363 -8.76 11.08 -0.22
N PRO A 364 -9.47 11.43 0.85
CA PRO A 364 -9.71 10.52 1.94
C PRO A 364 -10.95 9.66 1.64
N PRO A 365 -10.90 8.34 1.86
CA PRO A 365 -12.08 7.48 1.82
C PRO A 365 -13.20 7.89 2.79
N SER A 366 -12.85 8.50 3.92
CA SER A 366 -13.76 8.98 4.97
C SER A 366 -13.63 10.49 5.14
N HIS A 367 -14.74 11.22 5.02
CA HIS A 367 -14.80 12.66 5.26
C HIS A 367 -16.17 13.10 5.76
N GLY A 368 -16.22 14.00 6.76
CA GLY A 368 -17.48 14.58 7.22
C GLY A 368 -18.52 13.55 7.72
N GLY A 369 -18.10 12.37 8.16
CA GLY A 369 -18.97 11.26 8.56
C GLY A 369 -19.44 10.36 7.41
N SER A 370 -19.11 10.70 6.16
CA SER A 370 -19.36 9.87 4.97
C SER A 370 -18.18 8.92 4.72
N GLN A 371 -18.45 7.67 4.32
CA GLN A 371 -17.42 6.67 3.98
C GLN A 371 -17.65 6.07 2.60
N ALA A 372 -16.65 6.15 1.73
CA ALA A 372 -16.65 5.51 0.41
C ALA A 372 -15.33 4.75 0.16
N PHE A 373 -15.39 3.69 -0.64
CA PHE A 373 -14.18 3.05 -1.16
C PHE A 373 -13.69 3.82 -2.37
N VAL A 374 -12.56 4.54 -2.26
CA VAL A 374 -12.05 5.40 -3.34
C VAL A 374 -10.89 4.74 -4.08
N PHE A 375 -11.14 4.28 -5.31
CA PHE A 375 -10.16 3.58 -6.14
C PHE A 375 -9.62 4.46 -7.27
N HIS A 376 -8.29 4.63 -7.32
CA HIS A 376 -7.60 5.42 -8.34
C HIS A 376 -7.04 4.51 -9.44
N GLN A 377 -7.94 3.95 -10.27
CA GLN A 377 -7.59 2.90 -11.23
C GLN A 377 -6.43 3.30 -12.14
N LYS A 378 -6.49 4.49 -12.74
CA LYS A 378 -5.46 4.95 -13.68
C LYS A 378 -4.10 5.16 -12.99
N ALA A 379 -4.09 5.67 -11.76
CA ALA A 379 -2.86 5.84 -10.99
C ALA A 379 -2.21 4.49 -10.69
N ALA A 380 -3.01 3.51 -10.25
CA ALA A 380 -2.53 2.16 -9.99
C ALA A 380 -1.97 1.49 -11.27
N GLU A 381 -2.63 1.67 -12.42
CA GLU A 381 -2.12 1.21 -13.71
C GLU A 381 -0.78 1.86 -14.10
N ASP A 382 -0.63 3.18 -13.92
CA ASP A 382 0.62 3.87 -14.18
C ASP A 382 1.75 3.36 -13.28
N PHE A 383 1.46 3.16 -11.99
CA PHE A 383 2.41 2.61 -11.03
C PHE A 383 2.85 1.18 -11.41
N ARG A 384 1.90 0.30 -11.77
CA ARG A 384 2.19 -1.06 -12.24
C ARG A 384 3.08 -1.06 -13.47
N ASN A 385 2.76 -0.23 -14.45
CA ASN A 385 3.44 -0.21 -15.73
C ASN A 385 4.84 0.42 -15.66
N GLN A 386 5.00 1.47 -14.86
CA GLN A 386 6.23 2.28 -14.85
C GLN A 386 7.15 1.98 -13.67
N VAL A 387 6.66 1.33 -12.60
CA VAL A 387 7.46 1.04 -11.40
C VAL A 387 7.53 -0.46 -11.14
N VAL A 388 6.38 -1.11 -10.92
CA VAL A 388 6.35 -2.51 -10.45
C VAL A 388 6.88 -3.47 -11.52
N ALA A 389 6.36 -3.41 -12.75
CA ALA A 389 6.81 -4.32 -13.81
C ALA A 389 8.29 -4.11 -14.19
N PRO A 390 8.80 -2.88 -14.39
CA PRO A 390 10.24 -2.65 -14.60
C PRO A 390 11.11 -3.15 -13.45
N PHE A 391 10.68 -2.99 -12.19
CA PHE A 391 11.38 -3.55 -11.04
C PHE A 391 11.55 -5.07 -11.17
N PHE A 392 10.47 -5.81 -11.49
CA PHE A 392 10.55 -7.27 -11.60
C PHE A 392 11.38 -7.75 -12.80
N VAL A 393 11.37 -7.02 -13.93
CA VAL A 393 12.25 -7.31 -15.07
C VAL A 393 13.72 -7.15 -14.67
N ASN A 394 14.06 -6.06 -13.98
CA ASN A 394 15.42 -5.83 -13.48
C ASN A 394 15.84 -6.82 -12.40
N TYR A 395 14.93 -7.14 -11.47
CA TYR A 395 15.14 -8.15 -10.44
C TYR A 395 15.43 -9.52 -11.06
N ALA A 396 14.60 -9.95 -12.02
CA ALA A 396 14.79 -11.20 -12.76
C ALA A 396 16.17 -11.25 -13.44
N LYS A 397 16.56 -10.16 -14.14
CA LYS A 397 17.87 -10.05 -14.78
C LYS A 397 19.01 -10.20 -13.78
N SER A 398 18.89 -9.64 -12.58
CA SER A 398 19.88 -9.80 -11.50
C SER A 398 20.00 -11.24 -10.99
N LYS A 399 18.96 -12.05 -11.19
CA LYS A 399 18.90 -13.48 -10.87
C LYS A 399 19.21 -14.39 -12.08
N GLY A 400 19.71 -13.83 -13.19
CA GLY A 400 20.03 -14.60 -14.39
C GLY A 400 18.82 -15.05 -15.19
N GLN A 401 17.64 -14.47 -14.93
CA GLN A 401 16.39 -14.75 -15.65
C GLN A 401 16.09 -13.62 -16.64
N ASN A 402 15.42 -13.92 -17.74
CA ASN A 402 14.95 -12.92 -18.69
C ASN A 402 13.43 -12.95 -18.77
N ILE A 403 12.78 -11.84 -18.39
CA ILE A 403 11.34 -11.69 -18.42
C ILE A 403 10.99 -10.59 -19.42
N ASP A 404 10.08 -10.89 -20.34
CA ASP A 404 9.54 -9.90 -21.27
C ASP A 404 8.63 -8.91 -20.53
N LEU A 405 8.95 -7.61 -20.62
CA LEU A 405 8.24 -6.55 -19.90
C LEU A 405 6.75 -6.49 -20.29
N ALA A 406 6.44 -6.57 -21.58
CA ALA A 406 5.07 -6.44 -22.06
C ALA A 406 4.20 -7.62 -21.61
N THR A 407 4.75 -8.83 -21.67
CA THR A 407 4.10 -10.05 -21.17
C THR A 407 3.88 -9.98 -19.66
N PHE A 408 4.87 -9.52 -18.90
CA PHE A 408 4.73 -9.34 -17.45
C PHE A 408 3.66 -8.31 -17.10
N GLN A 409 3.65 -7.13 -17.75
CA GLN A 409 2.65 -6.09 -17.57
C GLN A 409 1.24 -6.62 -17.87
N LYS A 410 1.05 -7.34 -18.97
CA LYS A 410 -0.23 -7.95 -19.34
C LYS A 410 -0.71 -8.94 -18.28
N ASN A 411 0.17 -9.82 -17.82
CA ASN A 411 -0.16 -10.82 -16.81
C ASN A 411 -0.49 -10.17 -15.45
N LEU A 412 0.25 -9.12 -15.06
CA LEU A 412 -0.01 -8.35 -13.84
C LEU A 412 -1.37 -7.64 -13.91
N GLN A 413 -1.68 -6.97 -15.02
CA GLN A 413 -2.98 -6.32 -15.20
C GLN A 413 -4.12 -7.34 -15.15
N SER A 414 -3.95 -8.50 -15.78
CA SER A 414 -4.96 -9.58 -15.74
C SER A 414 -5.17 -10.10 -14.32
N LEU A 415 -4.10 -10.35 -13.57
CA LEU A 415 -4.21 -10.84 -12.19
C LEU A 415 -4.84 -9.79 -11.26
N GLN A 416 -4.50 -8.51 -11.43
CA GLN A 416 -5.11 -7.44 -10.65
C GLN A 416 -6.60 -7.24 -10.95
N ALA A 417 -7.01 -7.40 -12.21
CA ALA A 417 -8.44 -7.42 -12.55
C ALA A 417 -9.17 -8.59 -11.86
N GLN A 418 -8.53 -9.77 -11.79
CA GLN A 418 -9.06 -10.92 -11.05
C GLN A 418 -9.12 -10.65 -9.54
N HIS A 419 -8.10 -10.03 -8.94
CA HIS A 419 -8.09 -9.65 -7.53
C HIS A 419 -9.24 -8.67 -7.20
N LEU A 420 -9.45 -7.65 -8.05
CA LEU A 420 -10.56 -6.71 -7.89
C LEU A 420 -11.91 -7.43 -7.99
N ALA A 421 -12.08 -8.29 -9.00
CA ALA A 421 -13.29 -9.10 -9.17
C ALA A 421 -13.61 -9.94 -7.92
N ALA A 422 -12.61 -10.66 -7.39
CA ALA A 422 -12.76 -11.47 -6.19
C ALA A 422 -13.09 -10.61 -4.96
N THR A 423 -12.48 -9.42 -4.84
CA THR A 423 -12.79 -8.47 -3.76
C THR A 423 -14.25 -8.03 -3.83
N LEU A 424 -14.71 -7.59 -5.01
CA LEU A 424 -16.09 -7.15 -5.23
C LEU A 424 -17.11 -8.30 -5.11
N LYS A 425 -16.67 -9.55 -5.19
CA LYS A 425 -17.53 -10.72 -4.96
C LYS A 425 -17.65 -11.09 -3.49
N TYR A 426 -16.55 -11.03 -2.74
CA TYR A 426 -16.47 -11.65 -1.41
C TYR A 426 -16.32 -10.68 -0.23
N LEU A 427 -15.93 -9.42 -0.45
CA LEU A 427 -15.72 -8.47 0.64
C LEU A 427 -17.02 -7.76 1.02
N GLU A 428 -17.51 -7.95 2.23
CA GLU A 428 -18.59 -7.14 2.79
C GLU A 428 -18.02 -5.85 3.42
N PRO A 429 -18.70 -4.70 3.30
CA PRO A 429 -19.95 -4.48 2.54
C PRO A 429 -19.75 -4.30 1.03
N ALA A 430 -18.52 -4.15 0.53
CA ALA A 430 -18.21 -3.79 -0.85
C ALA A 430 -18.93 -4.64 -1.94
N ASN A 431 -19.21 -5.90 -1.68
CA ASN A 431 -19.90 -6.81 -2.60
C ASN A 431 -21.39 -6.54 -2.79
N ALA A 432 -21.94 -5.59 -2.04
CA ALA A 432 -23.32 -5.14 -2.08
C ALA A 432 -23.43 -3.61 -2.30
N LEU A 433 -22.34 -2.96 -2.74
CA LEU A 433 -22.32 -1.51 -2.99
C LEU A 433 -22.33 -1.16 -4.48
N PRO A 434 -23.02 -0.08 -4.89
CA PRO A 434 -22.93 0.44 -6.25
C PRO A 434 -21.52 0.97 -6.55
N ILE A 435 -21.05 0.72 -7.77
CA ILE A 435 -19.75 1.19 -8.26
C ILE A 435 -19.97 2.38 -9.19
N TRP A 436 -19.47 3.54 -8.78
CA TRP A 436 -19.69 4.83 -9.43
C TRP A 436 -18.41 5.30 -10.14
N PRO A 437 -18.44 5.51 -11.46
CA PRO A 437 -17.40 6.26 -12.15
C PRO A 437 -17.43 7.73 -11.73
N VAL A 438 -16.28 8.25 -11.31
CA VAL A 438 -16.09 9.64 -10.91
C VAL A 438 -14.97 10.24 -11.76
N THR A 439 -15.28 11.29 -12.52
CA THR A 439 -14.30 12.01 -13.33
C THR A 439 -13.99 13.35 -12.68
N ILE A 440 -12.72 13.61 -12.46
CA ILE A 440 -12.22 14.91 -11.99
C ILE A 440 -11.57 15.60 -13.18
N ASN A 441 -12.20 16.67 -13.64
CA ASN A 441 -11.63 17.49 -14.71
C ASN A 441 -10.54 18.37 -14.10
N THR A 442 -9.36 18.36 -14.70
CA THR A 442 -8.14 18.99 -14.18
C THR A 442 -7.61 20.04 -15.13
N LYS A 443 -7.08 21.12 -14.58
CA LYS A 443 -6.33 22.14 -15.33
C LYS A 443 -5.01 22.46 -14.63
N GLN A 444 -4.07 23.06 -15.36
CA GLN A 444 -2.90 23.65 -14.74
C GLN A 444 -3.32 24.86 -13.89
N GLY A 445 -2.93 24.85 -12.62
CA GLY A 445 -3.07 25.99 -11.73
C GLY A 445 -2.08 27.08 -12.12
N ASN A 446 -2.49 28.34 -11.95
CA ASN A 446 -1.56 29.45 -12.03
C ASN A 446 -0.69 29.42 -10.76
N ASP A 447 0.64 29.31 -10.92
CA ASP A 447 1.66 29.20 -9.86
C ASP A 447 1.69 30.35 -8.81
N SER A 448 0.71 31.25 -8.80
CA SER A 448 0.75 32.52 -8.09
C SER A 448 -0.13 32.60 -6.85
N ALA A 449 -1.06 31.67 -6.64
CA ALA A 449 -1.89 31.67 -5.44
C ALA A 449 -1.30 30.68 -4.43
N PRO A 450 -0.62 31.12 -3.36
CA PRO A 450 -0.30 30.22 -2.26
C PRO A 450 -1.61 29.57 -1.82
N LEU A 451 -1.65 28.24 -1.86
CA LEU A 451 -2.81 27.49 -1.39
C LEU A 451 -3.10 27.98 0.02
N PRO A 452 -4.36 28.36 0.34
CA PRO A 452 -4.71 28.60 1.72
C PRO A 452 -4.39 27.31 2.46
N MET A 453 -3.38 27.37 3.34
CA MET A 453 -3.02 26.23 4.18
C MET A 453 -4.31 25.79 4.87
N PRO A 454 -4.74 24.52 4.72
CA PRO A 454 -5.88 24.05 5.47
C PRO A 454 -5.63 24.37 6.94
N ASN A 455 -6.64 24.90 7.60
CA ASN A 455 -6.58 25.22 9.02
C ASN A 455 -6.53 23.89 9.78
N VAL A 456 -5.36 23.24 9.76
CA VAL A 456 -5.12 22.00 10.48
C VAL A 456 -5.12 22.38 11.94
N ALA A 457 -6.25 22.17 12.60
CA ALA A 457 -6.29 22.15 14.05
C ALA A 457 -5.18 21.19 14.50
N PRO A 458 -4.26 21.62 15.38
CA PRO A 458 -3.16 20.78 15.79
C PRO A 458 -3.74 19.48 16.34
N SER A 459 -3.44 18.36 15.68
CA SER A 459 -3.76 17.03 16.17
C SER A 459 -2.99 16.85 17.48
N GLY A 460 -3.67 17.06 18.61
CA GLY A 460 -3.13 16.77 19.93
C GLY A 460 -2.79 15.27 19.99
N ARG A 461 -1.50 14.96 20.06
CA ARG A 461 -1.03 13.65 20.49
C ARG A 461 -0.94 13.59 22.01
#